data_AF-I9RB98-F1
#
_entry.id   AF-I9RB98-F1
#
_cell.length_a   1.000
_cell.length_b   1.000
_cell.length_c   1.000
_cell.angle_alpha   90.00
_cell.angle_beta   90.00
_cell.angle_gamma   90.00
#
_symmetry.space_group_name_H-M   'P 1'
#
loop_
_entity.id
_entity.type
_entity.pdbx_description
1 polymer ?
#
loop_
_entity_poly.entity_id
_entity_poly.type
_entity_poly.pdbx_seq_one_letter_code
_entity_poly.pdbx_strand_id
1 'polypeptide(L)'
;MECHVSAGGLGSYLRRYWRELVLHRHRIPLEGENPHAVKIMSEGKPNVVSHARYKKAIDACLSLEDIELNVSQIARKHGVEGTGLANFMRIHEPEVIPWREKVRHWLGINDNTHRGATPACTKQYAEAVELYKKTDMTIPEIAGACHVSPSGFKQHLRFYHKNILEQKRKKRSEAQARPEKKRGELSGNGRTYKPSLRTEDKYAKALSLYKDTALTLKEIAERTHVTAEGLRSYLHKWHIDLVRERAGLSGKAEGGLDLRKSKKRMKTVAAKYEKAIGSLRKHPRPIAHAAKEFGLHPETFREYLHKHEPELANRQGMVQTSEGKRMSRQSKEKYAEAIRLYGTTTETLKDIATRLGLTYNSIGGYIRRNHPEVINAHSTLLIEKDEKSVITSK
;
A
#
# COMPACT_ATOMS: atom_id res chain seq x y z
N MET A 1 -29.45 37.75 9.64
CA MET A 1 -28.02 37.52 9.90
C MET A 1 -27.62 36.22 9.21
N GLU A 2 -26.97 36.31 8.07
CA GLU A 2 -26.51 35.16 7.30
C GLU A 2 -25.12 34.73 7.81
N CYS A 3 -25.06 33.62 8.54
CA CYS A 3 -23.78 33.04 8.89
C CYS A 3 -23.14 32.47 7.62
N HIS A 4 -21.91 32.89 7.26
CA HIS A 4 -21.12 32.38 6.12
C HIS A 4 -20.67 30.91 6.25
N VAL A 5 -21.40 30.10 7.02
CA VAL A 5 -21.11 28.70 7.29
C VAL A 5 -22.16 27.86 6.57
N SER A 6 -21.71 26.94 5.71
CA SER A 6 -22.63 26.00 5.07
C SER A 6 -23.41 25.19 6.10
N ALA A 7 -24.67 24.85 5.80
CA ALA A 7 -25.51 24.04 6.68
C ALA A 7 -24.83 22.70 7.07
N GLY A 8 -24.07 22.11 6.15
CA GLY A 8 -23.27 20.91 6.41
C GLY A 8 -22.09 21.16 7.36
N GLY A 9 -21.40 22.29 7.21
CA GLY A 9 -20.31 22.72 8.08
C GLY A 9 -20.80 22.96 9.51
N LEU A 10 -21.85 23.75 9.67
CA LEU A 10 -22.48 24.01 10.97
C LEU A 10 -22.97 22.71 11.62
N GLY A 11 -23.65 21.85 10.86
CA GLY A 11 -24.13 20.57 11.39
C GLY A 11 -23.01 19.63 11.84
N SER A 12 -21.85 19.66 11.16
CA SER A 12 -20.68 18.86 11.55
C SER A 12 -20.00 19.41 12.80
N TYR A 13 -19.90 20.74 12.90
CA TYR A 13 -19.41 21.43 14.08
C TYR A 13 -20.29 21.12 15.31
N LEU A 14 -21.62 21.29 15.20
CA LEU A 14 -22.55 21.00 16.28
C LEU A 14 -22.49 19.53 16.72
N ARG A 15 -22.42 18.57 15.78
CA ARG A 15 -22.29 17.15 16.15
C ARG A 15 -20.96 16.80 16.84
N ARG A 16 -19.90 17.59 16.62
CA ARG A 16 -18.59 17.34 17.20
C ARG A 16 -18.42 18.01 18.56
N TYR A 17 -18.90 19.24 18.70
CA TYR A 17 -18.62 20.08 19.87
C TYR A 17 -19.85 20.36 20.75
N TRP A 18 -21.06 20.25 20.20
CA TRP A 18 -22.31 20.60 20.87
C TRP A 18 -23.36 19.49 20.69
N ARG A 19 -22.93 18.25 20.97
CA ARG A 19 -23.68 17.03 20.63
C ARG A 19 -25.00 16.96 21.41
N GLU A 20 -24.99 17.44 22.64
CA GLU A 20 -26.13 17.61 23.55
C GLU A 20 -27.20 18.54 22.99
N LEU A 21 -26.83 19.68 22.39
CA LEU A 21 -27.81 20.56 21.72
C LEU A 21 -28.50 19.84 20.55
N VAL A 22 -27.74 19.02 19.81
CA VAL A 22 -28.31 18.21 18.71
C VAL A 22 -29.27 17.15 19.26
N LEU A 23 -28.93 16.45 20.34
CA LEU A 23 -29.82 15.46 20.98
C LEU A 23 -31.09 16.10 21.53
N HIS A 24 -30.96 17.26 22.18
CA HIS A 24 -32.09 18.04 22.70
C HIS A 24 -33.06 18.45 21.58
N ARG A 25 -32.52 18.94 20.44
CA ARG A 25 -33.35 19.24 19.25
C ARG A 25 -34.13 18.02 18.75
N HIS A 26 -33.57 16.83 18.89
CA HIS A 26 -34.23 15.56 18.54
C HIS A 26 -35.11 14.99 19.65
N ARG A 27 -35.25 15.67 20.79
CA ARG A 27 -35.99 15.23 21.98
C ARG A 27 -35.49 13.88 22.53
N ILE A 28 -34.18 13.67 22.49
CA ILE A 28 -33.53 12.47 23.04
C ILE A 28 -32.93 12.84 24.40
N PRO A 29 -33.40 12.23 25.51
CA PRO A 29 -32.86 12.51 26.84
C PRO A 29 -31.43 11.96 26.98
N LEU A 30 -30.63 12.67 27.77
CA LEU A 30 -29.29 12.24 28.19
C LEU A 30 -29.42 11.69 29.62
N GLU A 31 -29.66 10.40 29.76
CA GLU A 31 -29.80 9.72 31.05
C GLU A 31 -28.42 9.52 31.73
N GLY A 32 -27.62 10.58 31.82
CA GLY A 32 -26.25 10.53 32.35
C GLY A 32 -25.21 9.88 31.42
N GLU A 33 -25.62 9.41 30.24
CA GLU A 33 -24.72 8.83 29.24
C GLU A 33 -23.85 9.89 28.52
N ASN A 34 -22.67 9.46 28.06
CA ASN A 34 -21.84 10.29 27.19
C ASN A 34 -22.63 10.67 25.90
N PRO A 35 -22.79 11.97 25.59
CA PRO A 35 -23.55 12.43 24.42
C PRO A 35 -23.11 11.82 23.08
N HIS A 36 -21.84 11.41 22.96
CA HIS A 36 -21.30 10.78 21.76
C HIS A 36 -21.66 9.29 21.63
N ALA A 37 -22.00 8.61 22.72
CA ALA A 37 -22.47 7.22 22.70
C ALA A 37 -23.93 7.13 22.23
N VAL A 38 -24.73 8.16 22.52
CA VAL A 38 -26.16 8.20 22.15
C VAL A 38 -26.34 8.39 20.65
N LYS A 39 -26.98 7.42 20.00
CA LYS A 39 -27.30 7.47 18.56
C LYS A 39 -28.60 8.25 18.33
N ILE A 40 -28.57 9.26 17.44
CA ILE A 40 -29.81 9.97 17.02
C ILE A 40 -30.76 9.03 16.27
N MET A 41 -30.18 8.13 15.47
CA MET A 41 -30.93 7.09 14.76
C MET A 41 -30.36 5.75 15.16
N SER A 42 -31.15 4.98 15.88
CA SER A 42 -30.84 3.59 16.19
C SER A 42 -31.09 2.72 14.97
N GLU A 43 -30.32 1.65 14.88
CA GLU A 43 -30.41 0.73 13.75
C GLU A 43 -31.81 0.10 13.66
N GLY A 44 -32.40 0.11 12.47
CA GLY A 44 -33.75 -0.42 12.23
C GLY A 44 -34.91 0.43 12.76
N LYS A 45 -34.65 1.36 13.69
CA LYS A 45 -35.69 2.21 14.29
C LYS A 45 -35.93 3.47 13.46
N PRO A 46 -37.17 3.99 13.44
CA PRO A 46 -37.45 5.29 12.84
C PRO A 46 -36.74 6.41 13.58
N ASN A 47 -36.46 7.51 12.87
CA ASN A 47 -36.08 8.76 13.51
C ASN A 47 -37.20 9.22 14.45
N VAL A 48 -36.87 9.57 15.70
CA VAL A 48 -37.79 10.05 16.74
C VAL A 48 -38.73 11.13 16.22
N VAL A 49 -38.21 12.10 15.46
CA VAL A 49 -39.01 13.20 14.90
C VAL A 49 -40.01 12.69 13.86
N SER A 50 -39.59 11.75 13.00
CA SER A 50 -40.47 11.17 11.98
C SER A 50 -41.54 10.27 12.60
N HIS A 51 -41.17 9.50 13.62
CA HIS A 51 -42.12 8.71 14.40
C HIS A 51 -43.15 9.59 15.08
N ALA A 52 -42.73 10.65 15.78
CA ALA A 52 -43.64 11.61 16.40
C ALA A 52 -44.58 12.29 15.39
N ARG A 53 -44.07 12.62 14.19
CA ARG A 53 -44.88 13.20 13.11
C ARG A 53 -46.00 12.27 12.64
N TYR A 54 -45.71 10.99 12.47
CA TYR A 54 -46.68 10.04 11.90
C TYR A 54 -47.52 9.30 12.95
N LYS A 55 -47.11 9.29 14.23
CA LYS A 55 -47.74 8.50 15.30
C LYS A 55 -49.26 8.59 15.31
N LYS A 56 -49.82 9.80 15.39
CA LYS A 56 -51.29 10.00 15.43
C LYS A 56 -52.01 9.41 14.21
N ALA A 57 -51.41 9.53 13.02
CA ALA A 57 -51.99 8.99 11.80
C ALA A 57 -51.86 7.47 11.72
N ILE A 58 -50.81 6.88 12.31
CA ILE A 58 -50.65 5.43 12.43
C ILE A 58 -51.68 4.87 13.42
N ASP A 59 -51.86 5.52 14.57
CA ASP A 59 -52.85 5.15 15.59
C ASP A 59 -54.27 5.15 14.98
N ALA A 60 -54.60 6.17 14.17
CA ALA A 60 -55.85 6.22 13.41
C ALA A 60 -55.97 5.11 12.34
N CYS A 61 -54.85 4.73 11.70
CA CYS A 61 -54.84 3.57 10.79
C CYS A 61 -55.11 2.23 11.51
N LEU A 62 -54.86 2.16 12.82
CA LEU A 62 -55.17 1.00 13.67
C LEU A 62 -56.53 1.12 14.40
N SER A 63 -57.24 2.23 14.23
CA SER A 63 -58.55 2.43 14.87
C SER A 63 -59.70 1.87 14.03
N LEU A 64 -60.69 1.28 14.70
CA LEU A 64 -61.97 0.90 14.09
C LEU A 64 -62.82 2.12 13.75
N GLU A 65 -62.71 3.22 14.50
CA GLU A 65 -63.48 4.45 14.25
C GLU A 65 -63.15 5.06 12.89
N ASP A 66 -61.87 4.97 12.49
CA ASP A 66 -61.37 5.50 11.23
C ASP A 66 -61.30 4.42 10.14
N ILE A 67 -61.84 3.21 10.36
CA ILE A 67 -61.63 2.05 9.48
C ILE A 67 -62.15 2.26 8.06
N GLU A 68 -63.15 3.11 7.87
CA GLU A 68 -63.75 3.45 6.57
C GLU A 68 -62.84 4.33 5.71
N LEU A 69 -61.99 5.16 6.34
CA LEU A 69 -61.09 6.07 5.65
C LEU A 69 -59.91 5.32 5.01
N ASN A 70 -59.50 5.70 3.81
CA ASN A 70 -58.24 5.21 3.23
C ASN A 70 -57.03 5.92 3.86
N VAL A 71 -55.84 5.35 3.68
CA VAL A 71 -54.59 5.88 4.27
C VAL A 71 -54.33 7.34 3.87
N SER A 72 -54.68 7.75 2.64
CA SER A 72 -54.51 9.13 2.19
C SER A 72 -55.53 10.10 2.79
N GLN A 73 -56.73 9.64 3.15
CA GLN A 73 -57.73 10.42 3.89
C GLN A 73 -57.30 10.59 5.35
N ILE A 74 -56.82 9.51 5.99
CA ILE A 74 -56.23 9.59 7.35
C ILE A 74 -55.03 10.53 7.36
N ALA A 75 -54.15 10.43 6.36
CA ALA A 75 -53.00 11.32 6.24
C ALA A 75 -53.42 12.80 6.19
N ARG A 76 -54.43 13.13 5.37
CA ARG A 76 -55.01 14.48 5.31
C ARG A 76 -55.64 14.92 6.63
N LYS A 77 -56.42 14.05 7.29
CA LYS A 77 -57.03 14.31 8.61
C LYS A 77 -55.99 14.72 9.65
N HIS A 78 -54.78 14.17 9.58
CA HIS A 78 -53.69 14.46 10.51
C HIS A 78 -52.61 15.42 9.96
N GLY A 79 -52.85 16.06 8.81
CA GLY A 79 -51.92 17.04 8.23
C GLY A 79 -50.57 16.45 7.80
N VAL A 80 -50.52 15.16 7.44
CA VAL A 80 -49.31 14.49 6.97
C VAL A 80 -49.43 14.07 5.50
N GLU A 81 -48.29 13.89 4.83
CA GLU A 81 -48.26 13.46 3.43
C GLU A 81 -48.54 11.95 3.34
N GLY A 82 -49.48 11.57 2.48
CA GLY A 82 -50.01 10.19 2.41
C GLY A 82 -48.99 9.16 1.93
N THR A 83 -48.17 9.52 0.93
CA THR A 83 -47.11 8.65 0.42
C THR A 83 -46.02 8.43 1.47
N GLY A 84 -45.66 9.48 2.20
CA GLY A 84 -44.73 9.50 3.30
C GLY A 84 -45.20 8.65 4.47
N LEU A 85 -46.48 8.74 4.84
CA LEU A 85 -47.11 7.90 5.84
C LEU A 85 -47.09 6.41 5.43
N ALA A 86 -47.53 6.10 4.21
CA ALA A 86 -47.52 4.73 3.68
C ALA A 86 -46.10 4.13 3.63
N ASN A 87 -45.12 4.91 3.16
CA ASN A 87 -43.72 4.49 3.14
C ASN A 87 -43.16 4.27 4.54
N PHE A 88 -43.52 5.14 5.50
CA PHE A 88 -43.12 5.00 6.89
C PHE A 88 -43.65 3.70 7.49
N MET A 89 -44.95 3.41 7.33
CA MET A 89 -45.56 2.16 7.80
C MET A 89 -44.91 0.93 7.19
N ARG A 90 -44.72 0.87 5.86
CA ARG A 90 -44.05 -0.28 5.21
C ARG A 90 -42.65 -0.59 5.76
N ILE A 91 -41.92 0.44 6.18
CA ILE A 91 -40.56 0.29 6.69
C ILE A 91 -40.56 -0.07 8.18
N HIS A 92 -41.30 0.69 8.99
CA HIS A 92 -41.18 0.70 10.45
C HIS A 92 -42.34 0.02 11.18
N GLU A 93 -43.54 0.01 10.59
CA GLU A 93 -44.76 -0.58 11.15
C GLU A 93 -45.43 -1.51 10.11
N PRO A 94 -44.74 -2.58 9.66
CA PRO A 94 -45.15 -3.36 8.50
C PRO A 94 -46.50 -4.09 8.70
N GLU A 95 -46.95 -4.27 9.94
CA GLU A 95 -48.19 -4.97 10.29
C GLU A 95 -49.44 -4.09 10.15
N VAL A 96 -49.30 -2.76 10.18
CA VAL A 96 -50.45 -1.83 10.19
C VAL A 96 -51.29 -1.95 8.92
N ILE A 97 -50.61 -2.00 7.77
CA ILE A 97 -51.28 -2.09 6.47
C ILE A 97 -51.99 -3.47 6.32
N PRO A 98 -51.31 -4.62 6.49
CA PRO A 98 -51.96 -5.93 6.45
C PRO A 98 -53.12 -6.11 7.43
N TRP A 99 -52.98 -5.64 8.68
CA TRP A 99 -54.05 -5.71 9.67
C TRP A 99 -55.28 -4.95 9.19
N ARG A 100 -55.09 -3.70 8.76
CA ARG A 100 -56.18 -2.84 8.32
C ARG A 100 -56.91 -3.42 7.11
N GLU A 101 -56.16 -4.04 6.20
CA GLU A 101 -56.71 -4.74 5.03
C GLU A 101 -57.59 -5.91 5.43
N LYS A 102 -57.12 -6.74 6.35
CA LYS A 102 -57.89 -7.88 6.86
C LYS A 102 -59.20 -7.44 7.50
N VAL A 103 -59.15 -6.38 8.32
CA VAL A 103 -60.35 -5.83 8.99
C VAL A 103 -61.32 -5.23 7.98
N ARG A 104 -60.85 -4.41 7.04
CA ARG A 104 -61.70 -3.81 6.00
C ARG A 104 -62.35 -4.86 5.11
N HIS A 105 -61.62 -5.89 4.72
CA HIS A 105 -62.17 -7.01 3.96
C HIS A 105 -63.26 -7.75 4.75
N TRP A 106 -63.02 -8.03 6.03
CA TRP A 106 -64.00 -8.66 6.92
C TRP A 106 -65.28 -7.84 7.08
N LEU A 107 -65.16 -6.51 7.08
CA LEU A 107 -66.30 -5.56 7.13
C LEU A 107 -66.97 -5.33 5.76
N GLY A 108 -66.53 -6.00 4.69
CA GLY A 108 -67.05 -5.78 3.34
C GLY A 108 -66.64 -4.44 2.69
N ILE A 109 -65.69 -3.72 3.30
CA ILE A 109 -65.18 -2.44 2.82
C ILE A 109 -64.06 -2.70 1.79
N ASN A 110 -64.44 -3.06 0.57
CA ASN A 110 -63.49 -3.27 -0.52
C ASN A 110 -63.19 -1.95 -1.25
N ASP A 111 -61.91 -1.55 -1.30
CA ASP A 111 -61.46 -0.36 -2.02
C ASP A 111 -60.78 -0.68 -3.37
N ASN A 112 -60.80 -1.95 -3.81
CA ASN A 112 -60.23 -2.43 -5.08
C ASN A 112 -58.79 -1.98 -5.36
N THR A 113 -58.01 -1.64 -4.32
CA THR A 113 -56.63 -1.18 -4.50
C THR A 113 -55.62 -2.33 -4.42
N HIS A 114 -54.72 -2.35 -5.41
CA HIS A 114 -53.58 -3.27 -5.43
C HIS A 114 -52.61 -2.93 -4.29
N ARG A 115 -52.21 -3.97 -3.54
CA ARG A 115 -51.26 -3.86 -2.42
C ARG A 115 -50.06 -4.75 -2.64
N GLY A 116 -48.91 -4.31 -2.15
CA GLY A 116 -47.63 -4.94 -2.47
C GLY A 116 -47.02 -4.43 -3.77
N ALA A 117 -45.92 -5.06 -4.19
CA ALA A 117 -45.28 -4.73 -5.47
C ALA A 117 -46.18 -5.22 -6.61
N THR A 118 -46.50 -4.35 -7.57
CA THR A 118 -47.23 -4.79 -8.76
C THR A 118 -46.40 -5.83 -9.53
N PRO A 119 -47.03 -6.78 -10.24
CA PRO A 119 -46.29 -7.74 -11.07
C PRO A 119 -45.33 -7.06 -12.04
N ALA A 120 -45.73 -5.92 -12.60
CA ALA A 120 -44.89 -5.09 -13.47
C ALA A 120 -43.64 -4.56 -12.73
N CYS A 121 -43.79 -4.01 -11.52
CA CYS A 121 -42.65 -3.56 -10.72
C CYS A 121 -41.75 -4.71 -10.29
N THR A 122 -42.32 -5.86 -9.90
CA THR A 122 -41.55 -7.05 -9.53
C THR A 122 -40.69 -7.52 -10.71
N LYS A 123 -41.27 -7.57 -11.91
CA LYS A 123 -40.53 -7.92 -13.15
C LYS A 123 -39.46 -6.88 -13.47
N GLN A 124 -39.76 -5.59 -13.33
CA GLN A 124 -38.82 -4.50 -13.60
C GLN A 124 -37.55 -4.58 -12.75
N TYR A 125 -37.66 -4.91 -11.46
CA TYR A 125 -36.51 -4.97 -10.55
C TYR A 125 -35.91 -6.37 -10.37
N ALA A 126 -36.52 -7.42 -10.93
CA ALA A 126 -36.11 -8.81 -10.72
C ALA A 126 -34.62 -9.05 -11.00
N GLU A 127 -34.12 -8.58 -12.14
CA GLU A 127 -32.71 -8.70 -12.52
C GLU A 127 -31.79 -7.97 -11.52
N ALA A 128 -32.14 -6.73 -11.16
CA ALA A 128 -31.37 -5.92 -10.22
C ALA A 128 -31.33 -6.55 -8.82
N VAL A 129 -32.43 -7.15 -8.36
CA VAL A 129 -32.50 -7.87 -7.08
C VAL A 129 -31.59 -9.10 -7.08
N GLU A 130 -31.64 -9.91 -8.14
CA GLU A 130 -30.78 -11.08 -8.28
C GLU A 130 -29.30 -10.70 -8.35
N LEU A 131 -28.97 -9.65 -9.10
CA LEU A 131 -27.60 -9.14 -9.19
C LEU A 131 -27.10 -8.63 -7.83
N TYR A 132 -27.94 -7.91 -7.09
CA TYR A 132 -27.59 -7.42 -5.75
C TYR A 132 -27.39 -8.54 -4.73
N LYS A 133 -28.16 -9.62 -4.84
CA LYS A 133 -28.00 -10.80 -4.00
C LYS A 133 -26.65 -11.48 -4.26
N LYS A 134 -26.27 -11.66 -5.52
CA LYS A 134 -25.09 -12.42 -5.94
C LYS A 134 -23.77 -11.63 -5.87
N THR A 135 -23.80 -10.32 -6.10
CA THR A 135 -22.59 -9.49 -6.24
C THR A 135 -22.43 -8.49 -5.10
N ASP A 136 -21.21 -8.02 -4.84
CA ASP A 136 -20.93 -6.94 -3.88
C ASP A 136 -20.92 -5.55 -4.51
N MET A 137 -21.60 -5.40 -5.65
CA MET A 137 -21.82 -4.11 -6.30
C MET A 137 -22.74 -3.22 -5.46
N THR A 138 -22.55 -1.91 -5.58
CA THR A 138 -23.38 -0.91 -4.93
C THR A 138 -24.70 -0.71 -5.66
N ILE A 139 -25.71 -0.20 -4.94
CA ILE A 139 -27.02 0.12 -5.52
C ILE A 139 -26.91 0.97 -6.80
N PRO A 140 -26.11 2.05 -6.86
CA PRO A 140 -25.97 2.84 -8.09
C PRO A 140 -25.34 2.07 -9.26
N GLU A 141 -24.35 1.20 -8.99
CA GLU A 141 -23.70 0.41 -10.03
C GLU A 141 -24.68 -0.60 -10.64
N ILE A 142 -25.45 -1.28 -9.80
CA ILE A 142 -26.49 -2.22 -10.25
C ILE A 142 -27.62 -1.51 -10.97
N ALA A 143 -28.06 -0.37 -10.43
CA ALA A 143 -29.12 0.42 -11.05
C ALA A 143 -28.71 0.90 -12.46
N GLY A 144 -27.45 1.29 -12.63
CA GLY A 144 -26.88 1.60 -13.94
C GLY A 144 -26.83 0.39 -14.88
N ALA A 145 -26.38 -0.77 -14.38
CA ALA A 145 -26.27 -1.99 -15.18
C ALA A 145 -27.63 -2.54 -15.65
N CYS A 146 -28.64 -2.48 -14.78
CA CYS A 146 -29.99 -2.98 -15.08
C CYS A 146 -30.93 -1.88 -15.61
N HIS A 147 -30.41 -0.69 -15.91
CA HIS A 147 -31.19 0.45 -16.43
C HIS A 147 -32.42 0.83 -15.58
N VAL A 148 -32.30 0.77 -14.26
CA VAL A 148 -33.35 1.17 -13.31
C VAL A 148 -32.95 2.40 -12.50
N SER A 149 -33.94 3.09 -11.92
CA SER A 149 -33.66 4.23 -11.03
C SER A 149 -32.98 3.77 -9.74
N PRO A 150 -31.84 4.36 -9.32
CA PRO A 150 -31.18 4.01 -8.06
C PRO A 150 -32.05 4.25 -6.82
N SER A 151 -32.86 5.33 -6.82
CA SER A 151 -33.76 5.64 -5.72
C SER A 151 -34.94 4.68 -5.66
N GLY A 152 -35.53 4.37 -6.83
CA GLY A 152 -36.61 3.38 -6.97
C GLY A 152 -36.17 1.98 -6.57
N PHE A 153 -35.01 1.53 -7.04
CA PHE A 153 -34.45 0.23 -6.68
C PHE A 153 -34.15 0.13 -5.18
N LYS A 154 -33.55 1.17 -4.59
CA LYS A 154 -33.33 1.23 -3.14
C LYS A 154 -34.64 1.12 -2.36
N GLN A 155 -35.69 1.79 -2.82
CA GLN A 155 -37.01 1.74 -2.18
C GLN A 155 -37.64 0.35 -2.32
N HIS A 156 -37.58 -0.25 -3.50
CA HIS A 156 -38.06 -1.61 -3.76
C HIS A 156 -37.40 -2.63 -2.84
N LEU A 157 -36.06 -2.59 -2.70
CA LEU A 157 -35.34 -3.44 -1.75
C LEU A 157 -35.79 -3.26 -0.30
N ARG A 158 -36.02 -2.01 0.13
CA ARG A 158 -36.45 -1.71 1.51
C ARG A 158 -37.85 -2.22 1.83
N PHE A 159 -38.74 -2.24 0.84
CA PHE A 159 -40.11 -2.66 1.03
C PHE A 159 -40.27 -4.17 0.95
N TYR A 160 -39.66 -4.80 -0.06
CA TYR A 160 -39.97 -6.19 -0.42
C TYR A 160 -38.82 -7.18 -0.16
N HIS A 161 -37.59 -6.71 0.06
CA HIS A 161 -36.40 -7.57 0.21
C HIS A 161 -35.56 -7.22 1.45
N LYS A 162 -36.23 -7.06 2.60
CA LYS A 162 -35.60 -6.72 3.90
C LYS A 162 -34.51 -7.72 4.30
N ASN A 163 -34.76 -9.00 4.10
CA ASN A 163 -33.82 -10.10 4.34
C ASN A 163 -32.50 -9.93 3.57
N ILE A 164 -32.54 -9.52 2.30
CA ILE A 164 -31.32 -9.30 1.50
C ILE A 164 -30.51 -8.13 2.08
N LEU A 165 -31.18 -7.05 2.50
CA LEU A 165 -30.52 -5.90 3.12
C LEU A 165 -29.88 -6.25 4.46
N GLU A 166 -30.51 -7.10 5.26
CA GLU A 166 -29.97 -7.61 6.52
C GLU A 166 -28.74 -8.48 6.30
N GLN A 167 -28.80 -9.43 5.36
CA GLN A 167 -27.65 -10.26 4.97
C GLN A 167 -26.47 -9.41 4.50
N LYS A 168 -26.71 -8.41 3.64
CA LYS A 168 -25.67 -7.47 3.18
C LYS A 168 -25.13 -6.61 4.32
N ARG A 169 -25.96 -6.26 5.30
CA ARG A 169 -25.51 -5.51 6.48
C ARG A 169 -24.59 -6.36 7.36
N LYS A 170 -24.96 -7.62 7.61
CA LYS A 170 -24.12 -8.56 8.36
C LYS A 170 -22.75 -8.75 7.68
N LYS A 171 -22.74 -9.00 6.37
CA LYS A 171 -21.49 -9.08 5.58
C LYS A 171 -20.62 -7.82 5.71
N ARG A 172 -21.20 -6.63 5.70
CA ARG A 172 -20.45 -5.37 5.89
C ARG A 172 -19.89 -5.23 7.31
N SER A 173 -20.65 -5.63 8.32
CA SER A 173 -20.20 -5.61 9.72
C SER A 173 -19.02 -6.56 9.92
N GLU A 174 -19.11 -7.78 9.37
CA GLU A 174 -18.02 -8.75 9.37
C GLU A 174 -16.78 -8.21 8.65
N ALA A 175 -16.96 -7.58 7.48
CA ALA A 175 -15.88 -6.93 6.75
C ALA A 175 -15.25 -5.73 7.50
N GLN A 176 -16.03 -5.01 8.29
CA GLN A 176 -15.54 -3.91 9.12
C GLN A 176 -14.71 -4.40 10.31
N ALA A 177 -15.08 -5.54 10.89
CA ALA A 177 -14.39 -6.15 12.02
C ALA A 177 -13.05 -6.79 11.64
N ARG A 178 -12.81 -7.08 10.35
CA ARG A 178 -11.53 -7.64 9.88
C ARG A 178 -10.39 -6.65 10.09
N PRO A 179 -9.29 -7.06 10.77
CA PRO A 179 -8.12 -6.18 10.97
C PRO A 179 -7.41 -5.89 9.66
N GLU A 180 -7.32 -6.87 8.77
CA GLU A 180 -6.67 -6.76 7.47
C GLU A 180 -7.70 -6.76 6.34
N LYS A 181 -7.57 -5.80 5.44
CA LYS A 181 -8.44 -5.65 4.27
C LYS A 181 -7.71 -6.18 3.05
N LYS A 182 -8.21 -7.28 2.48
CA LYS A 182 -7.66 -7.83 1.24
C LYS A 182 -8.23 -7.09 0.04
N ARG A 183 -7.39 -6.83 -0.96
CA ARG A 183 -7.80 -6.16 -2.20
C ARG A 183 -8.89 -6.99 -2.89
N GLY A 184 -9.96 -6.33 -3.32
CA GLY A 184 -11.10 -6.97 -3.98
C GLY A 184 -12.21 -7.47 -3.05
N GLU A 185 -11.94 -7.64 -1.75
CA GLU A 185 -12.98 -8.02 -0.79
C GLU A 185 -13.90 -6.85 -0.43
N LEU A 186 -15.11 -7.15 0.04
CA LEU A 186 -16.03 -6.16 0.57
C LEU A 186 -15.38 -5.41 1.76
N SER A 187 -15.54 -4.10 1.79
CA SER A 187 -15.15 -3.26 2.92
C SER A 187 -16.38 -2.84 3.75
N GLY A 188 -16.17 -2.39 4.99
CA GLY A 188 -17.24 -1.95 5.89
C GLY A 188 -18.11 -0.81 5.33
N ASN A 189 -17.58 -0.01 4.40
CA ASN A 189 -18.35 1.02 3.69
C ASN A 189 -19.27 0.47 2.58
N GLY A 190 -19.32 -0.86 2.38
CA GLY A 190 -20.15 -1.51 1.38
C GLY A 190 -19.61 -1.45 -0.05
N ARG A 191 -18.34 -1.08 -0.22
CA ARG A 191 -17.63 -1.12 -1.51
C ARG A 191 -16.53 -2.16 -1.48
N THR A 192 -16.19 -2.70 -2.63
CA THR A 192 -14.97 -3.51 -2.79
C THR A 192 -13.74 -2.69 -2.41
N TYR A 193 -12.83 -3.28 -1.64
CA TYR A 193 -11.59 -2.67 -1.20
C TYR A 193 -10.60 -2.62 -2.37
N LYS A 194 -10.74 -1.60 -3.20
CA LYS A 194 -9.85 -1.27 -4.32
C LYS A 194 -9.75 0.24 -4.50
N PRO A 195 -8.70 0.75 -5.15
CA PRO A 195 -8.67 2.16 -5.51
C PRO A 195 -9.84 2.50 -6.44
N SER A 196 -10.30 3.75 -6.40
CA SER A 196 -11.28 4.20 -7.39
C SER A 196 -10.65 4.25 -8.77
N LEU A 197 -11.45 4.08 -9.83
CA LEU A 197 -10.96 4.16 -11.23
C LEU A 197 -10.17 5.45 -11.49
N ARG A 198 -10.71 6.59 -11.06
CA ARG A 198 -10.01 7.90 -11.12
C ARG A 198 -8.64 7.89 -10.44
N THR A 199 -8.47 7.14 -9.36
CA THR A 199 -7.18 6.99 -8.67
C THR A 199 -6.24 6.06 -9.42
N GLU A 200 -6.75 4.98 -10.00
CA GLU A 200 -5.97 4.08 -10.85
C GLU A 200 -5.44 4.83 -12.09
N ASP A 201 -6.30 5.58 -12.78
CA ASP A 201 -5.93 6.40 -13.94
C ASP A 201 -4.87 7.45 -13.57
N LYS A 202 -5.07 8.16 -12.45
CA LYS A 202 -4.13 9.18 -11.96
C LYS A 202 -2.71 8.64 -11.79
N TYR A 203 -2.57 7.40 -11.30
CA TYR A 203 -1.27 6.81 -11.00
C TYR A 203 -0.78 5.80 -12.04
N ALA A 204 -1.55 5.52 -13.10
CA ALA A 204 -1.22 4.50 -14.10
C ALA A 204 0.18 4.70 -14.72
N LYS A 205 0.47 5.92 -15.18
CA LYS A 205 1.78 6.27 -15.76
C LYS A 205 2.92 6.22 -14.72
N ALA A 206 2.64 6.60 -13.47
CA ALA A 206 3.65 6.54 -12.41
C ALA A 206 3.96 5.08 -12.03
N LEU A 207 2.95 4.22 -12.07
CA LEU A 207 3.06 2.80 -11.78
C LEU A 207 3.89 2.06 -12.83
N SER A 208 3.67 2.33 -14.12
CA SER A 208 4.48 1.73 -15.19
C SER A 208 5.95 2.15 -15.07
N LEU A 209 6.22 3.45 -14.89
CA LEU A 209 7.58 3.94 -14.65
C LEU A 209 8.22 3.31 -13.41
N TYR A 210 7.44 3.12 -12.32
CA TYR A 210 7.94 2.49 -11.10
C TYR A 210 8.28 1.01 -11.30
N LYS A 211 7.55 0.28 -12.13
CA LYS A 211 7.82 -1.12 -12.43
C LYS A 211 9.05 -1.25 -13.34
N ASP A 212 9.05 -0.51 -14.45
CA ASP A 212 9.93 -0.79 -15.57
C ASP A 212 11.29 -0.09 -15.42
N THR A 213 11.34 1.08 -14.78
CA THR A 213 12.57 1.89 -14.70
C THR A 213 13.26 1.81 -13.34
N ALA A 214 14.54 2.21 -13.28
CA ALA A 214 15.30 2.37 -12.04
C ALA A 214 15.25 3.79 -11.45
N LEU A 215 14.30 4.63 -11.89
CA LEU A 215 14.12 6.00 -11.40
C LEU A 215 13.73 6.06 -9.92
N THR A 216 14.11 7.13 -9.25
CA THR A 216 13.66 7.40 -7.87
C THR A 216 12.18 7.78 -7.84
N LEU A 217 11.53 7.61 -6.68
CA LEU A 217 10.14 8.04 -6.50
C LEU A 217 9.94 9.53 -6.77
N LYS A 218 10.94 10.36 -6.47
CA LYS A 218 10.90 11.81 -6.70
C LYS A 218 10.88 12.12 -8.20
N GLU A 219 11.78 11.51 -8.96
CA GLU A 219 11.85 11.70 -10.42
C GLU A 219 10.58 11.20 -11.12
N ILE A 220 10.02 10.07 -10.68
CA ILE A 220 8.77 9.54 -11.24
C ILE A 220 7.61 10.51 -10.95
N ALA A 221 7.54 11.02 -9.71
CA ALA A 221 6.52 11.97 -9.29
C ALA A 221 6.57 13.26 -10.13
N GLU A 222 7.78 13.81 -10.34
CA GLU A 222 8.00 14.99 -11.18
C GLU A 222 7.57 14.74 -12.63
N ARG A 223 7.97 13.61 -13.24
CA ARG A 223 7.62 13.27 -14.63
C ARG A 223 6.13 13.00 -14.88
N THR A 224 5.39 12.66 -13.82
CA THR A 224 3.96 12.31 -13.91
C THR A 224 3.05 13.35 -13.28
N HIS A 225 3.62 14.46 -12.80
CA HIS A 225 2.90 15.55 -12.13
C HIS A 225 2.03 15.07 -10.95
N VAL A 226 2.47 14.02 -10.26
CA VAL A 226 1.85 13.56 -9.01
C VAL A 226 2.73 13.94 -7.83
N THR A 227 2.15 14.03 -6.64
CA THR A 227 2.96 14.29 -5.44
C THR A 227 3.74 13.04 -5.05
N ALA A 228 5.00 13.20 -4.65
CA ALA A 228 5.84 12.08 -4.24
C ALA A 228 5.23 11.33 -3.03
N GLU A 229 4.62 12.07 -2.09
CA GLU A 229 3.96 11.47 -0.93
C GLU A 229 2.66 10.74 -1.31
N GLY A 230 1.90 11.29 -2.25
CA GLY A 230 0.70 10.64 -2.79
C GLY A 230 1.03 9.33 -3.50
N LEU A 231 2.08 9.33 -4.34
CA LEU A 231 2.57 8.14 -5.01
C LEU A 231 3.09 7.09 -4.02
N ARG A 232 3.87 7.50 -3.01
CA ARG A 232 4.33 6.62 -1.93
C ARG A 232 3.15 5.97 -1.23
N SER A 233 2.20 6.77 -0.77
CA SER A 233 0.99 6.29 -0.08
C SER A 233 0.18 5.33 -0.96
N TYR A 234 0.04 5.63 -2.25
CA TYR A 234 -0.66 4.77 -3.21
C TYR A 234 0.05 3.42 -3.40
N LEU A 235 1.37 3.42 -3.60
CA LEU A 235 2.16 2.21 -3.75
C LEU A 235 2.13 1.35 -2.49
N HIS A 236 2.34 1.94 -1.31
CA HIS A 236 2.30 1.20 -0.05
C HIS A 236 0.93 0.60 0.24
N LYS A 237 -0.15 1.30 -0.12
CA LYS A 237 -1.52 0.84 0.14
C LYS A 237 -2.00 -0.23 -0.85
N TRP A 238 -1.63 -0.11 -2.13
CA TRP A 238 -2.24 -0.91 -3.19
C TRP A 238 -1.27 -1.82 -3.95
N HIS A 239 0.03 -1.55 -3.88
CA HIS A 239 1.08 -2.20 -4.66
C HIS A 239 2.31 -2.50 -3.79
N ILE A 240 2.08 -2.95 -2.55
CA ILE A 240 3.16 -3.22 -1.58
C ILE A 240 4.15 -4.26 -2.09
N ASP A 241 3.68 -5.22 -2.88
CA ASP A 241 4.51 -6.26 -3.48
C ASP A 241 5.55 -5.66 -4.45
N LEU A 242 5.17 -4.66 -5.26
CA LEU A 242 6.11 -3.95 -6.13
C LEU A 242 7.16 -3.17 -5.33
N VAL A 243 6.78 -2.61 -4.18
CA VAL A 243 7.73 -1.92 -3.29
C VAL A 243 8.75 -2.91 -2.72
N ARG A 244 8.30 -4.12 -2.36
CA ARG A 244 9.16 -5.21 -1.84
C ARG A 244 10.10 -5.74 -2.91
N GLU A 245 9.57 -6.02 -4.10
CA GLU A 245 10.36 -6.44 -5.26
C GLU A 245 11.48 -5.42 -5.56
N ARG A 246 11.13 -4.13 -5.62
CA ARG A 246 12.10 -3.06 -5.86
C ARG A 246 13.16 -2.94 -4.76
N ALA A 247 12.83 -3.33 -3.52
CA ALA A 247 13.77 -3.40 -2.39
C ALA A 247 14.65 -4.66 -2.39
N GLY A 248 14.48 -5.56 -3.36
CA GLY A 248 15.21 -6.82 -3.46
C GLY A 248 14.73 -7.89 -2.48
N LEU A 249 13.46 -7.82 -2.07
CA LEU A 249 12.81 -8.82 -1.23
C LEU A 249 12.00 -9.79 -2.10
N SER A 250 12.31 -11.08 -2.02
CA SER A 250 11.56 -12.16 -2.66
C SER A 250 10.62 -12.84 -1.66
N GLY A 251 9.33 -12.97 -1.99
CA GLY A 251 8.32 -13.70 -1.21
C GLY A 251 7.02 -12.93 -1.03
N LYS A 252 5.88 -13.62 -0.82
CA LYS A 252 4.60 -12.99 -0.46
C LYS A 252 4.70 -12.32 0.91
N ALA A 253 3.90 -11.27 1.13
CA ALA A 253 3.91 -10.52 2.38
C ALA A 253 3.29 -11.38 3.50
N GLU A 254 4.13 -11.98 4.35
CA GLU A 254 3.70 -12.45 5.66
C GLU A 254 4.22 -11.47 6.72
N GLY A 255 3.27 -10.83 7.41
CA GLY A 255 3.53 -9.98 8.57
C GLY A 255 4.14 -8.61 8.26
N GLY A 256 4.00 -7.72 9.25
CA GLY A 256 4.51 -6.34 9.26
C GLY A 256 6.04 -6.29 9.24
N LEU A 257 6.64 -6.65 8.11
CA LEU A 257 8.08 -6.56 7.89
C LEU A 257 8.48 -5.09 7.80
N ASP A 258 9.40 -4.67 8.67
CA ASP A 258 10.02 -3.36 8.59
C ASP A 258 10.89 -3.29 7.33
N LEU A 259 10.30 -2.72 6.27
CA LEU A 259 10.95 -2.50 4.99
C LEU A 259 12.24 -1.68 5.11
N ARG A 260 12.53 -0.99 6.22
CA ARG A 260 13.82 -0.32 6.42
C ARG A 260 14.93 -1.30 6.77
N LYS A 261 14.64 -2.29 7.61
CA LYS A 261 15.62 -3.28 8.11
C LYS A 261 15.86 -4.43 7.12
N SER A 262 14.85 -4.79 6.33
CA SER A 262 14.90 -5.97 5.47
C SER A 262 15.44 -5.69 4.05
N LYS A 263 15.85 -4.47 3.71
CA LYS A 263 16.35 -4.16 2.35
C LYS A 263 17.62 -4.95 2.06
N LYS A 264 17.57 -5.80 1.03
CA LYS A 264 18.76 -6.47 0.49
C LYS A 264 19.40 -5.55 -0.55
N ARG A 265 18.96 -5.63 -1.81
CA ARG A 265 19.54 -4.87 -2.92
C ARG A 265 18.46 -4.06 -3.64
N MET A 266 18.42 -2.75 -3.38
CA MET A 266 17.45 -1.84 -4.00
C MET A 266 17.74 -1.64 -5.49
N LYS A 267 16.74 -1.78 -6.36
CA LYS A 267 16.86 -1.63 -7.83
C LYS A 267 17.47 -0.29 -8.25
N THR A 268 17.05 0.81 -7.61
CA THR A 268 17.57 2.16 -7.89
C THR A 268 19.05 2.30 -7.57
N VAL A 269 19.47 1.78 -6.41
CA VAL A 269 20.86 1.83 -5.96
C VAL A 269 21.74 0.88 -6.77
N ALA A 270 21.22 -0.30 -7.14
CA ALA A 270 21.91 -1.22 -8.03
C ALA A 270 22.19 -0.59 -9.39
N ALA A 271 21.19 0.03 -10.02
CA ALA A 271 21.37 0.72 -11.31
C ALA A 271 22.38 1.87 -11.24
N LYS A 272 22.43 2.60 -10.10
CA LYS A 272 23.44 3.65 -9.88
C LYS A 272 24.88 3.11 -9.98
N TYR A 273 25.13 1.93 -9.42
CA TYR A 273 26.47 1.34 -9.34
C TYR A 273 26.80 0.38 -10.49
N GLU A 274 25.81 -0.05 -11.27
CA GLU A 274 25.93 -1.07 -12.30
C GLU A 274 27.02 -0.78 -13.34
N LYS A 275 27.07 0.45 -13.87
CA LYS A 275 28.09 0.85 -14.85
C LYS A 275 29.51 0.82 -14.26
N ALA A 276 29.66 1.29 -13.02
CA ALA A 276 30.94 1.29 -12.32
C ALA A 276 31.41 -0.15 -12.02
N ILE A 277 30.50 -1.02 -11.56
CA ILE A 277 30.76 -2.44 -11.30
C ILE A 277 31.16 -3.16 -12.60
N GLY A 278 30.41 -2.93 -13.69
CA GLY A 278 30.72 -3.52 -15.00
C GLY A 278 32.09 -3.10 -15.52
N SER A 279 32.44 -1.82 -15.38
CA SER A 279 33.77 -1.32 -15.74
C SER A 279 34.88 -1.87 -14.85
N LEU A 280 34.63 -2.03 -13.54
CA LEU A 280 35.60 -2.60 -12.60
C LEU A 280 35.85 -4.10 -12.85
N ARG A 281 34.83 -4.84 -13.30
CA ARG A 281 34.97 -6.24 -13.71
C ARG A 281 35.82 -6.40 -14.97
N LYS A 282 35.71 -5.47 -15.93
CA LYS A 282 36.48 -5.48 -17.19
C LYS A 282 37.93 -5.00 -17.01
N HIS A 283 38.13 -3.97 -16.19
CA HIS A 283 39.45 -3.36 -15.98
C HIS A 283 39.76 -3.24 -14.48
N PRO A 284 40.47 -4.23 -13.90
CA PRO A 284 40.83 -4.23 -12.48
C PRO A 284 41.66 -3.00 -12.10
N ARG A 285 41.14 -2.18 -11.17
CA ARG A 285 41.81 -0.98 -10.67
C ARG A 285 41.31 -0.62 -9.26
N PRO A 286 42.00 0.25 -8.51
CA PRO A 286 41.56 0.63 -7.17
C PRO A 286 40.13 1.17 -7.16
N ILE A 287 39.32 0.70 -6.20
CA ILE A 287 37.90 1.04 -6.07
C ILE A 287 37.69 2.56 -6.04
N ALA A 288 38.60 3.31 -5.39
CA ALA A 288 38.53 4.76 -5.32
C ALA A 288 38.67 5.45 -6.69
N HIS A 289 39.50 4.90 -7.58
CA HIS A 289 39.70 5.44 -8.93
C HIS A 289 38.45 5.19 -9.78
N ALA A 290 37.92 3.97 -9.75
CA ALA A 290 36.66 3.64 -10.42
C ALA A 290 35.51 4.49 -9.87
N ALA A 291 35.41 4.71 -8.55
CA ALA A 291 34.39 5.58 -7.98
C ALA A 291 34.46 7.00 -8.56
N LYS A 292 35.66 7.59 -8.62
CA LYS A 292 35.87 8.96 -9.12
C LYS A 292 35.49 9.11 -10.60
N GLU A 293 35.83 8.13 -11.44
CA GLU A 293 35.47 8.13 -12.87
C GLU A 293 33.95 8.19 -13.10
N PHE A 294 33.18 7.51 -12.25
CA PHE A 294 31.72 7.45 -12.35
C PHE A 294 31.01 8.48 -11.45
N GLY A 295 31.74 9.43 -10.86
CA GLY A 295 31.17 10.48 -9.99
C GLY A 295 30.56 9.93 -8.68
N LEU A 296 31.08 8.81 -8.18
CA LEU A 296 30.61 8.14 -6.97
C LEU A 296 31.51 8.47 -5.78
N HIS A 297 30.93 8.48 -4.58
CA HIS A 297 31.71 8.63 -3.35
C HIS A 297 32.51 7.33 -3.07
N PRO A 298 33.85 7.38 -2.96
CA PRO A 298 34.71 6.20 -2.86
C PRO A 298 34.34 5.22 -1.73
N GLU A 299 34.13 5.72 -0.51
CA GLU A 299 33.86 4.84 0.63
C GLU A 299 32.46 4.21 0.57
N THR A 300 31.47 4.96 0.10
CA THR A 300 30.10 4.45 -0.06
C THR A 300 30.04 3.37 -1.15
N PHE A 301 30.83 3.53 -2.22
CA PHE A 301 30.93 2.51 -3.27
C PHE A 301 31.68 1.26 -2.78
N ARG A 302 32.76 1.44 -1.99
CA ARG A 302 33.47 0.32 -1.36
C ARG A 302 32.55 -0.48 -0.42
N GLU A 303 31.85 0.18 0.49
CA GLU A 303 30.87 -0.47 1.39
C GLU A 303 29.79 -1.24 0.60
N TYR A 304 29.28 -0.63 -0.48
CA TYR A 304 28.29 -1.27 -1.35
C TYR A 304 28.83 -2.55 -1.99
N LEU A 305 30.07 -2.52 -2.51
CA LEU A 305 30.73 -3.68 -3.10
C LEU A 305 30.93 -4.79 -2.07
N HIS A 306 31.40 -4.47 -0.86
CA HIS A 306 31.55 -5.47 0.20
C HIS A 306 30.23 -6.15 0.57
N LYS A 307 29.12 -5.41 0.57
CA LYS A 307 27.80 -5.92 0.94
C LYS A 307 27.11 -6.74 -0.16
N HIS A 308 27.28 -6.36 -1.43
CA HIS A 308 26.50 -6.92 -2.54
C HIS A 308 27.31 -7.67 -3.59
N GLU A 309 28.61 -7.45 -3.66
CA GLU A 309 29.54 -8.04 -4.63
C GLU A 309 30.85 -8.44 -3.93
N PRO A 310 30.81 -9.28 -2.88
CA PRO A 310 31.97 -9.53 -2.00
C PRO A 310 33.16 -10.14 -2.74
N GLU A 311 32.93 -10.96 -3.77
CA GLU A 311 34.00 -11.53 -4.59
C GLU A 311 34.78 -10.45 -5.37
N LEU A 312 34.07 -9.43 -5.87
CA LEU A 312 34.69 -8.32 -6.58
C LEU A 312 35.45 -7.41 -5.61
N ALA A 313 34.87 -7.18 -4.43
CA ALA A 313 35.54 -6.43 -3.36
C ALA A 313 36.82 -7.13 -2.89
N ASN A 314 36.77 -8.45 -2.69
CA ASN A 314 37.92 -9.25 -2.26
C ASN A 314 39.00 -9.33 -3.34
N ARG A 315 38.63 -9.35 -4.62
CA ARG A 315 39.60 -9.26 -5.74
C ARG A 315 40.37 -7.94 -5.76
N GLN A 316 39.78 -6.85 -5.28
CA GLN A 316 40.39 -5.52 -5.26
C GLN A 316 40.98 -5.13 -3.89
N GLY A 317 40.97 -6.06 -2.92
CA GLY A 317 41.34 -5.83 -1.52
C GLY A 317 42.77 -6.26 -1.15
N MET A 318 43.10 -6.08 0.13
CA MET A 318 44.33 -6.60 0.75
C MET A 318 44.20 -8.11 0.98
N VAL A 319 45.22 -8.88 0.61
CA VAL A 319 45.32 -10.33 0.83
C VAL A 319 46.23 -10.60 2.03
N GLN A 320 45.83 -11.50 2.92
CA GLN A 320 46.72 -12.05 3.95
C GLN A 320 47.65 -13.09 3.31
N THR A 321 48.96 -12.97 3.52
CA THR A 321 49.91 -14.02 3.17
C THR A 321 49.92 -15.14 4.21
N SER A 322 50.55 -16.26 3.87
CA SER A 322 50.80 -17.40 4.77
C SER A 322 51.51 -17.01 6.08
N GLU A 323 52.21 -15.87 6.09
CA GLU A 323 52.88 -15.27 7.25
C GLU A 323 51.99 -14.30 8.05
N GLY A 324 50.69 -14.18 7.73
CA GLY A 324 49.74 -13.31 8.43
C GLY A 324 49.80 -11.82 8.06
N LYS A 325 50.73 -11.39 7.20
CA LYS A 325 50.88 -9.98 6.77
C LYS A 325 49.81 -9.60 5.73
N ARG A 326 49.24 -8.40 5.83
CA ARG A 326 48.27 -7.86 4.86
C ARG A 326 48.99 -7.08 3.77
N MET A 327 48.85 -7.51 2.52
CA MET A 327 49.45 -6.84 1.35
C MET A 327 48.45 -6.64 0.21
N SER A 328 48.65 -5.60 -0.61
CA SER A 328 47.85 -5.38 -1.81
C SER A 328 48.08 -6.51 -2.82
N ARG A 329 47.01 -7.18 -3.26
CA ARG A 329 47.09 -8.25 -4.27
C ARG A 329 47.70 -7.76 -5.58
N GLN A 330 47.35 -6.54 -6.00
CA GLN A 330 47.88 -5.92 -7.21
C GLN A 330 49.39 -5.66 -7.10
N SER A 331 49.88 -5.26 -5.92
CA SER A 331 51.33 -5.11 -5.69
C SER A 331 52.03 -6.46 -5.64
N LYS A 332 51.40 -7.50 -5.07
CA LYS A 332 51.91 -8.87 -5.09
C LYS A 332 52.07 -9.37 -6.53
N GLU A 333 51.04 -9.22 -7.36
CA GLU A 333 51.08 -9.63 -8.78
C GLU A 333 52.08 -8.78 -9.58
N LYS A 334 52.10 -7.44 -9.38
CA LYS A 334 53.02 -6.52 -10.06
C LYS A 334 54.49 -6.80 -9.75
N TYR A 335 54.82 -7.16 -8.51
CA TYR A 335 56.20 -7.39 -8.08
C TYR A 335 56.59 -8.87 -8.07
N ALA A 336 55.68 -9.81 -8.35
CA ALA A 336 55.94 -11.25 -8.25
C ALA A 336 57.15 -11.69 -9.07
N GLU A 337 57.23 -11.24 -10.32
CA GLU A 337 58.33 -11.60 -11.22
C GLU A 337 59.66 -11.00 -10.75
N ALA A 338 59.63 -9.73 -10.31
CA ALA A 338 60.82 -9.05 -9.82
C ALA A 338 61.34 -9.65 -8.51
N ILE A 339 60.45 -10.08 -7.62
CA ILE A 339 60.78 -10.78 -6.36
C ILE A 339 61.42 -12.14 -6.68
N ARG A 340 60.84 -12.89 -7.62
CA ARG A 340 61.39 -14.18 -8.07
C ARG A 340 62.80 -13.99 -8.62
N LEU A 341 62.99 -13.05 -9.55
CA LEU A 341 64.28 -12.77 -10.16
C LEU A 341 65.32 -12.33 -9.13
N TYR A 342 64.95 -11.44 -8.20
CA TYR A 342 65.88 -10.97 -7.17
C TYR A 342 66.31 -12.09 -6.23
N GLY A 343 65.40 -13.00 -5.86
CA GLY A 343 65.71 -14.14 -5.00
C GLY A 343 66.45 -15.30 -5.68
N THR A 344 66.44 -15.40 -7.02
CA THR A 344 67.05 -16.52 -7.76
C THR A 344 68.25 -16.14 -8.62
N THR A 345 68.57 -14.86 -8.75
CA THR A 345 69.67 -14.37 -9.60
C THR A 345 70.61 -13.46 -8.82
N THR A 346 71.82 -13.27 -9.35
CA THR A 346 72.79 -12.29 -8.80
C THR A 346 72.67 -10.91 -9.45
N GLU A 347 71.60 -10.66 -10.22
CA GLU A 347 71.31 -9.34 -10.79
C GLU A 347 70.95 -8.35 -9.68
N THR A 348 71.42 -7.10 -9.81
CA THR A 348 71.07 -6.07 -8.83
C THR A 348 69.59 -5.73 -8.92
N LEU A 349 68.97 -5.40 -7.79
CA LEU A 349 67.56 -4.98 -7.76
C LEU A 349 67.29 -3.75 -8.64
N LYS A 350 68.30 -2.91 -8.88
CA LYS A 350 68.21 -1.72 -9.75
C LYS A 350 68.06 -2.10 -11.22
N ASP A 351 68.78 -3.12 -11.66
CA ASP A 351 68.73 -3.61 -13.04
C ASP A 351 67.43 -4.37 -13.31
N ILE A 352 66.99 -5.21 -12.36
CA ILE A 352 65.70 -5.89 -12.41
C ILE A 352 64.55 -4.87 -12.46
N ALA A 353 64.61 -3.81 -11.64
CA ALA A 353 63.61 -2.76 -11.64
C ALA A 353 63.56 -2.03 -13.00
N THR A 354 64.72 -1.72 -13.58
CA THR A 354 64.81 -1.05 -14.90
C THR A 354 64.26 -1.93 -16.02
N ARG A 355 64.63 -3.23 -16.02
CA ARG A 355 64.18 -4.22 -17.02
C ARG A 355 62.67 -4.43 -17.02
N LEU A 356 62.05 -4.43 -15.83
CA LEU A 356 60.61 -4.65 -15.66
C LEU A 356 59.79 -3.35 -15.68
N GLY A 357 60.42 -2.19 -15.93
CA GLY A 357 59.73 -0.89 -15.91
C GLY A 357 59.18 -0.51 -14.52
N LEU A 358 59.82 -0.98 -13.45
CA LEU A 358 59.40 -0.77 -12.07
C LEU A 358 60.25 0.32 -11.42
N THR A 359 59.63 1.08 -10.51
CA THR A 359 60.34 2.10 -9.74
C THR A 359 61.16 1.44 -8.62
N TYR A 360 62.49 1.56 -8.69
CA TYR A 360 63.43 0.93 -7.73
C TYR A 360 63.05 1.16 -6.26
N ASN A 361 62.75 2.40 -5.87
CA ASN A 361 62.38 2.73 -4.48
C ASN A 361 61.07 2.04 -4.04
N SER A 362 60.12 1.88 -4.96
CA SER A 362 58.83 1.26 -4.67
C SER A 362 58.96 -0.25 -4.48
N ILE A 363 59.74 -0.93 -5.32
CA ILE A 363 60.01 -2.37 -5.17
C ILE A 363 60.94 -2.65 -4.00
N GLY A 364 62.02 -1.90 -3.82
CA GLY A 364 62.94 -2.07 -2.69
C GLY A 364 62.29 -1.82 -1.33
N GLY A 365 61.38 -0.83 -1.27
CA GLY A 365 60.55 -0.61 -0.09
C GLY A 365 59.48 -1.70 0.12
N TYR A 366 59.02 -2.35 -0.95
CA TYR A 366 58.06 -3.45 -0.86
C TYR A 366 58.72 -4.74 -0.35
N ILE A 367 59.88 -5.11 -0.90
CA ILE A 367 60.65 -6.30 -0.52
C ILE A 367 61.06 -6.21 0.97
N ARG A 368 61.61 -5.07 1.42
CA ARG A 368 62.00 -4.90 2.84
C ARG A 368 60.85 -5.08 3.84
N ARG A 369 59.63 -4.68 3.48
CA ARG A 369 58.47 -4.72 4.37
C ARG A 369 57.74 -6.07 4.34
N ASN A 370 57.73 -6.72 3.18
CA ASN A 370 56.86 -7.86 2.92
C ASN A 370 57.63 -9.18 2.68
N HIS A 371 58.85 -9.11 2.17
CA HIS A 371 59.67 -10.25 1.74
C HIS A 371 61.15 -10.12 2.18
N PRO A 372 61.45 -9.97 3.49
CA PRO A 372 62.84 -9.89 3.97
C PRO A 372 63.64 -11.17 3.68
N GLU A 373 62.97 -12.32 3.58
CA GLU A 373 63.58 -13.61 3.23
C GLU A 373 64.26 -13.60 1.86
N VAL A 374 63.72 -12.83 0.92
CA VAL A 374 64.27 -12.70 -0.44
C VAL A 374 65.56 -11.89 -0.44
N ILE A 375 65.72 -10.94 0.50
CA ILE A 375 66.97 -10.20 0.69
C ILE A 375 68.06 -11.17 1.19
N ASN A 376 67.71 -12.00 2.17
CA ASN A 376 68.65 -12.99 2.72
C ASN A 376 69.08 -14.00 1.65
N ALA A 377 68.13 -14.53 0.86
CA ALA A 377 68.41 -15.46 -0.24
C ALA A 377 69.35 -14.86 -1.30
N HIS A 378 69.14 -13.60 -1.68
CA HIS A 378 70.01 -12.90 -2.62
C HIS A 378 71.42 -12.69 -2.06
N SER A 379 71.55 -12.32 -0.78
CA SER A 379 72.84 -12.19 -0.11
C SER A 379 73.62 -13.51 -0.10
N THR A 380 72.95 -14.63 0.16
CA THR A 380 73.59 -15.97 0.10
C THR A 380 74.06 -16.30 -1.31
N LEU A 381 73.25 -16.00 -2.35
CA LEU A 381 73.64 -16.21 -3.75
C LEU A 381 74.87 -15.38 -4.18
N LEU A 382 75.03 -14.18 -3.62
CA LEU A 382 76.21 -13.35 -3.87
C LEU A 382 77.46 -13.95 -3.20
N ILE A 383 77.34 -14.43 -1.96
CA ILE A 383 78.44 -15.09 -1.24
C ILE A 383 78.89 -16.36 -1.98
N GLU A 384 77.95 -17.21 -2.42
CA GLU A 384 78.27 -18.44 -3.17
C GLU A 384 78.89 -18.16 -4.54
N LYS A 385 78.53 -17.06 -5.19
CA LYS A 385 79.15 -16.61 -6.45
C LYS A 385 80.58 -16.14 -6.22
N ASP A 386 80.81 -15.37 -5.15
CA ASP A 386 82.14 -14.89 -4.78
C ASP A 386 83.05 -16.07 -4.40
N GLU A 387 82.56 -17.05 -3.61
CA GLU A 387 83.30 -18.27 -3.29
C GLU A 387 83.66 -19.11 -4.53
N LYS A 388 82.75 -19.26 -5.49
CA LYS A 388 83.03 -19.97 -6.75
C LYS A 388 84.01 -19.23 -7.66
N SER A 389 84.01 -17.90 -7.65
CA SER A 389 84.97 -17.09 -8.42
C SER A 389 86.39 -17.10 -7.83
N VAL A 390 86.53 -17.29 -6.52
CA VAL A 390 87.81 -17.46 -5.83
C VAL A 390 88.41 -18.86 -6.06
N ILE A 391 87.58 -19.89 -6.21
CA ILE A 391 88.03 -21.27 -6.49
C ILE A 391 88.45 -21.45 -7.96
N THR A 392 87.92 -20.65 -8.90
CA THR A 392 88.28 -20.70 -10.33
C THR A 392 89.45 -19.79 -10.73
N SER A 393 89.96 -18.98 -9.79
CA SER A 393 91.12 -18.09 -9.98
C SER A 393 92.41 -18.59 -9.30
N LYS A 394 92.42 -19.83 -8.82
CA LYS A 394 93.60 -20.61 -8.44
C LYS A 394 93.76 -21.76 -9.42
#